data_AF-A0A6P1DA69-F1
#
_entry.id   AF-A0A6P1DA69-F1
#
_cell.length_a   1.000
_cell.length_b   1.000
_cell.length_c   1.000
_cell.angle_alpha   90.00
_cell.angle_beta   90.00
_cell.angle_gamma   90.00
#
_symmetry.space_group_name_H-M   'P 1'
#
loop_
_entity.id
_entity.type
_entity.pdbx_description
1 polymer ?
#
loop_
_entity_poly.entity_id
_entity_poly.type
_entity_poly.pdbx_seq_one_letter_code
_entity_poly.pdbx_strand_id
1 'polypeptide(L)'
;MRRGVFARYIEAAELLSRFGFEVIGLHPMYAWILDRNRAAIAACAVVGAVREGVARKARFVDGHHSDLMLYGVLAEEFAAAADRARRRRPLLKRNTTVS
;
A
#
# COMPACT_ATOMS: atom_id res chain seq x y z
N MET A 1 -7.82 -3.95 -16.17
CA MET A 1 -6.55 -3.83 -15.42
C MET A 1 -5.88 -5.20 -15.35
N ARG A 2 -4.61 -5.34 -15.75
CA ARG A 2 -3.92 -6.64 -15.76
C ARG A 2 -3.63 -7.07 -14.31
N ARG A 3 -4.16 -8.23 -13.87
CA ARG A 3 -4.05 -8.76 -12.50
C ARG A 3 -2.61 -8.77 -11.95
N GLY A 4 -1.60 -8.98 -12.79
CA GLY A 4 -0.19 -9.02 -12.37
C GLY A 4 0.43 -7.67 -11.99
N VAL A 5 -0.06 -6.54 -12.50
CA VAL A 5 0.49 -5.23 -12.13
C VAL A 5 0.08 -4.85 -10.71
N PHE A 6 -1.18 -5.10 -10.37
CA PHE A 6 -1.74 -4.80 -9.06
C PHE A 6 -1.05 -5.55 -7.92
N ALA A 7 -0.82 -6.86 -8.10
CA ALA A 7 -0.15 -7.70 -7.11
C ALA A 7 1.25 -7.15 -6.73
N ARG A 8 2.01 -6.66 -7.72
CA ARG A 8 3.34 -6.08 -7.49
C ARG A 8 3.30 -4.75 -6.72
N TYR A 9 2.28 -3.92 -6.93
CA TYR A 9 2.11 -2.68 -6.16
C TYR A 9 1.79 -2.97 -4.69
N ILE A 10 0.93 -3.96 -4.42
CA ILE A 10 0.63 -4.37 -3.05
C ILE A 10 1.88 -4.91 -2.37
N GLU A 11 2.58 -5.84 -3.01
CA GLU A 11 3.80 -6.45 -2.46
C GLU A 11 4.86 -5.38 -2.15
N ALA A 12 5.06 -4.42 -3.07
CA ALA A 12 5.97 -3.31 -2.83
C ALA A 12 5.52 -2.41 -1.68
N ALA A 13 4.23 -2.07 -1.59
CA ALA A 13 3.70 -1.25 -0.50
C ALA A 13 3.85 -1.94 0.86
N GLU A 14 3.55 -3.23 0.95
CA GLU A 14 3.72 -4.03 2.17
C GLU A 14 5.19 -4.14 2.57
N LEU A 15 6.08 -4.41 1.62
CA LEU A 15 7.51 -4.56 1.89
C LEU A 15 8.13 -3.25 2.39
N LEU A 16 7.83 -2.13 1.72
CA LEU A 16 8.33 -0.80 2.10
C LEU A 16 7.76 -0.34 3.44
N SER A 17 6.46 -0.57 3.68
CA SER A 17 5.83 -0.21 4.96
C SER A 17 6.41 -1.03 6.10
N ARG A 18 6.58 -2.34 5.90
CA ARG A 18 7.21 -3.21 6.89
C ARG A 18 8.63 -2.75 7.22
N PHE A 19 9.43 -2.44 6.21
CA PHE A 19 10.78 -1.92 6.41
C PHE A 19 10.77 -0.57 7.15
N GLY A 20 9.90 0.35 6.76
CA GLY A 20 9.78 1.67 7.40
C GLY A 20 9.39 1.58 8.89
N PHE A 21 8.39 0.76 9.22
CA PHE A 21 7.91 0.65 10.59
C PHE A 21 8.77 -0.27 11.46
N GLU A 22 9.15 -1.45 10.97
CA GLU A 22 9.81 -2.48 11.79
C GLU A 22 11.33 -2.33 11.84
N VAL A 23 11.95 -1.78 10.79
CA VAL A 23 13.43 -1.65 10.71
C VAL A 23 13.88 -0.23 10.99
N ILE A 24 13.25 0.77 10.36
CA ILE A 24 13.63 2.18 10.57
C ILE A 24 13.00 2.75 11.85
N GLY A 25 11.83 2.24 12.27
CA GLY A 25 11.11 2.75 13.43
C GLY A 25 10.34 4.04 13.15
N LEU A 26 9.83 4.21 11.92
CA LEU A 26 8.95 5.34 11.58
C LEU A 26 7.65 5.28 12.39
N HIS A 27 7.03 6.45 12.61
CA HIS A 27 5.72 6.54 13.25
C HIS A 27 4.60 6.76 12.21
N PRO A 28 4.66 7.79 11.35
CA PRO A 28 3.86 7.87 10.13
C PRO A 28 4.69 7.57 8.87
N MET A 29 4.01 7.11 7.82
CA MET A 29 4.53 7.06 6.46
C MET A 29 3.56 7.71 5.49
N TYR A 30 4.09 8.39 4.47
CA TYR A 30 3.31 9.11 3.48
C TYR A 30 3.64 8.66 2.06
N ALA A 31 2.64 8.71 1.18
CA ALA A 31 2.79 8.47 -0.25
C ALA A 31 2.02 9.53 -1.06
N TRP A 32 2.74 10.20 -1.96
CA TRP A 32 2.14 11.06 -2.98
C TRP A 32 1.91 10.27 -4.26
N ILE A 33 0.66 10.19 -4.70
CA ILE A 33 0.26 9.33 -5.82
C ILE A 33 -0.52 10.16 -6.83
N LEU A 34 -0.17 10.02 -8.12
CA LEU A 34 -0.97 10.61 -9.20
C LEU A 34 -2.40 10.07 -9.14
N ASP A 35 -3.38 10.96 -9.22
CA ASP A 35 -4.82 10.66 -9.22
C ASP A 35 -5.24 9.50 -10.15
N ARG A 36 -4.58 9.38 -11.31
CA ARG A 36 -4.83 8.33 -12.32
C ARG A 36 -4.18 6.98 -12.01
N ASN A 37 -3.25 6.89 -11.05
CA ASN A 37 -2.58 5.64 -10.70
C ASN A 37 -3.44 4.79 -9.76
N ARG A 38 -4.49 4.19 -10.32
CA ARG A 38 -5.46 3.36 -9.59
C ARG A 38 -4.82 2.15 -8.89
N ALA A 39 -3.73 1.60 -9.44
CA ALA A 39 -3.05 0.45 -8.84
C ALA A 39 -2.34 0.83 -7.55
N ALA A 40 -1.60 1.94 -7.54
CA ALA A 40 -0.94 2.45 -6.33
C ALA A 40 -1.96 2.93 -5.29
N ILE A 41 -3.02 3.64 -5.73
CA ILE A 41 -4.13 4.06 -4.84
C ILE A 41 -4.75 2.85 -4.12
N ALA A 42 -5.04 1.77 -4.86
CA ALA A 42 -5.62 0.58 -4.27
C ALA A 42 -4.63 -0.17 -3.35
N ALA A 43 -3.32 -0.11 -3.61
CA ALA A 43 -2.30 -0.67 -2.72
C ALA A 43 -2.22 0.08 -1.38
N CYS A 44 -2.40 1.40 -1.36
CA CYS A 44 -2.48 2.18 -0.12
C CYS A 44 -3.56 1.67 0.84
N ALA A 45 -4.74 1.33 0.30
CA ALA A 45 -5.83 0.79 1.11
C ALA A 45 -5.48 -0.57 1.76
N VAL A 46 -4.66 -1.39 1.10
CA VAL A 46 -4.24 -2.71 1.63
C VAL A 46 -3.34 -2.55 2.85
N VAL A 47 -2.42 -1.58 2.82
CA VAL A 47 -1.51 -1.30 3.95
C VAL A 47 -2.15 -0.46 5.06
N GLY A 48 -3.45 -0.14 4.95
CA GLY A 48 -4.17 0.62 5.96
C GLY A 48 -4.06 2.13 5.83
N ALA A 49 -3.45 2.64 4.74
CA ALA A 49 -3.31 4.07 4.53
C ALA A 49 -4.63 4.75 4.15
N VAL A 50 -4.81 5.97 4.65
CA VAL A 50 -5.98 6.83 4.42
C VAL A 50 -5.59 8.03 3.56
N ARG A 51 -6.55 8.59 2.83
CA ARG A 51 -6.32 9.80 2.04
C ARG A 51 -6.39 11.02 2.97
N GLU A 52 -5.28 11.72 3.10
CA GLU A 52 -5.16 12.90 3.96
C GLU A 52 -5.34 14.22 3.18
N GLY A 53 -5.06 14.21 1.88
CA GLY A 53 -5.12 15.46 1.10
C GLY A 53 -4.99 15.29 -0.41
N VAL A 54 -5.15 16.43 -1.10
CA VAL A 54 -5.00 16.55 -2.56
C VAL A 54 -4.25 17.83 -2.88
N ALA A 55 -3.12 17.71 -3.57
CA ALA A 55 -2.42 18.84 -4.16
C ALA A 55 -2.87 18.98 -5.64
N ARG A 56 -3.67 20.02 -5.91
CA ARG A 56 -4.30 20.25 -7.21
C ARG A 56 -3.27 20.69 -8.26
N LYS A 57 -3.28 20.09 -9.44
CA LYS A 57 -2.41 20.41 -10.59
C LYS A 57 -0.91 20.42 -10.25
N ALA A 58 -0.50 19.65 -9.25
CA ALA A 58 0.83 19.72 -8.63
C ALA A 58 1.96 19.08 -9.46
N ARG A 59 1.62 18.24 -10.45
CA ARG A 59 2.60 17.58 -11.32
C ARG A 59 2.22 17.74 -12.79
N PHE A 60 3.16 18.13 -13.63
CA PHE A 60 3.01 18.06 -15.07
C PHE A 60 3.54 16.71 -15.57
N VAL A 61 2.68 15.86 -16.13
CA VAL A 61 3.02 14.52 -16.63
C VAL A 61 2.22 14.26 -17.89
N ASP A 62 2.83 13.65 -18.93
CA ASP A 62 2.20 13.35 -20.22
C ASP A 62 1.39 14.53 -20.80
N GLY A 63 1.97 15.74 -20.77
CA GLY A 63 1.35 16.92 -21.36
C GLY A 63 0.20 17.55 -20.57
N HIS A 64 -0.11 17.08 -19.36
CA HIS A 64 -1.18 17.63 -18.52
C HIS A 64 -0.76 17.82 -17.06
N HIS A 65 -1.37 18.82 -16.42
CA HIS A 65 -1.28 18.99 -14.97
C HIS A 65 -2.21 17.98 -14.29
N SER A 66 -1.62 17.07 -13.50
CA SER A 66 -2.30 16.06 -12.70
C SER A 66 -2.35 16.47 -11.22
N ASP A 67 -3.39 16.01 -10.53
CA ASP A 67 -3.47 16.11 -9.09
C ASP A 67 -2.57 15.04 -8.42
N LEU A 68 -2.03 15.38 -7.26
CA LEU A 68 -1.35 14.43 -6.38
C LEU A 68 -2.20 14.18 -5.14
N MET A 69 -2.46 12.91 -4.88
CA MET A 69 -3.19 12.42 -3.72
C MET A 69 -2.19 12.07 -2.63
N LEU A 70 -2.35 12.64 -1.43
CA LEU A 70 -1.58 12.28 -0.25
C LEU A 70 -2.28 11.15 0.50
N TYR A 71 -1.57 10.05 0.70
CA TYR A 71 -1.97 8.98 1.60
C TYR A 71 -1.01 8.93 2.78
N GLY A 72 -1.55 8.74 3.98
CA GLY A 72 -0.79 8.55 5.21
C GLY A 72 -1.21 7.28 5.93
N VAL A 73 -0.28 6.67 6.66
CA VAL A 73 -0.53 5.52 7.53
C VAL A 73 0.36 5.61 8.77
N LEU A 74 -0.23 5.38 9.94
CA LEU A 74 0.48 5.24 11.20
C LEU A 74 0.92 3.79 11.42
N ALA A 75 1.99 3.59 12.18
CA ALA A 75 2.53 2.24 12.47
C ALA A 75 1.46 1.29 13.05
N GLU A 76 0.60 1.80 13.96
CA GLU A 76 -0.48 1.02 14.57
C GLU A 76 -1.58 0.63 13.58
N GLU A 77 -1.89 1.51 12.62
CA GLU A 77 -2.89 1.28 11.57
C GLU A 77 -2.39 0.23 10.59
N PHE A 78 -1.09 0.29 10.23
CA PHE A 78 -0.43 -0.73 9.42
C PHE A 78 -0.44 -2.10 10.12
N ALA A 79 -0.08 -2.15 11.41
CA ALA A 79 -0.11 -3.39 12.18
C ALA A 79 -1.52 -4.00 12.21
N ALA A 80 -2.54 -3.18 12.46
CA ALA A 80 -3.93 -3.61 12.45
C ALA A 80 -4.39 -4.10 11.06
N ALA A 81 -3.94 -3.45 9.97
CA ALA A 81 -4.23 -3.88 8.61
C ALA A 81 -3.58 -5.23 8.27
N ALA A 82 -2.31 -5.42 8.65
CA ALA A 82 -1.59 -6.67 8.47
C ALA A 82 -2.27 -7.83 9.22
N ASP A 83 -2.77 -7.59 10.43
CA ASP A 83 -3.53 -8.59 11.19
C ASP A 83 -4.85 -8.97 10.52
N ARG A 84 -5.60 -7.98 10.01
CA ARG A 84 -6.83 -8.26 9.23
C ARG A 84 -6.53 -9.09 7.99
N ALA A 85 -5.45 -8.79 7.28
CA ALA A 85 -5.03 -9.54 6.09
C ALA A 85 -4.65 -10.99 6.43
N ARG A 86 -3.89 -11.20 7.53
CA ARG A 86 -3.53 -12.54 8.04
C ARG A 86 -4.77 -13.38 8.37
N ARG A 87 -5.78 -12.79 9.02
CA ARG A 87 -7.02 -13.50 9.39
C ARG A 87 -7.89 -13.88 8.18
N ARG A 88 -7.85 -13.08 7.11
CA ARG A 88 -8.64 -13.29 5.89
C ARG A 88 -8.03 -14.30 4.93
N ARG A 89 -6.73 -14.59 5.04
CA ARG A 89 -6.04 -15.56 4.18
C ARG A 89 -6.18 -16.94 4.83
N PRO A 90 -6.99 -17.87 4.27
CA PRO A 90 -7.15 -19.18 4.89
C PRO A 90 -5.78 -19.85 5.00
N LEU A 91 -5.51 -20.45 6.16
CA LEU A 91 -4.34 -21.29 6.37
C LEU A 91 -4.32 -22.36 5.28
N LEU A 92 -3.53 -22.15 4.23
CA LEU A 92 -3.20 -23.22 3.30
C LEU A 92 -2.40 -24.22 4.13
N LYS A 93 -3.08 -25.26 4.63
CA LYS A 93 -2.44 -26.32 5.41
C LYS A 93 -1.21 -26.79 4.63
N ARG A 94 -0.03 -26.68 5.25
CA ARG A 94 1.18 -27.34 4.77
C ARG A 94 0.95 -28.84 4.85
N ASN A 95 0.36 -29.43 3.81
CA ASN A 95 0.43 -30.86 3.58
C ASN A 95 1.83 -31.15 3.03
N THR A 96 2.76 -31.45 3.93
CA THR A 96 3.95 -32.25 3.63
C THR A 96 4.09 -33.29 4.74
N THR A 97 3.19 -34.26 4.71
CA THR A 97 3.50 -35.62 5.16
C THR A 97 3.97 -36.37 3.91
N VAL A 98 5.25 -36.66 3.83
CA VAL A 98 5.71 -37.88 3.15
C VAL A 98 6.73 -38.49 4.09
N SER A 99 6.36 -39.68 4.55
CA SER A 99 7.14 -40.62 5.34
C SER A 99 8.36 -41.14 4.59
#